data_AF-A0A822DDW6-F1
#
_entry.id   AF-A0A822DDW6-F1
#
_cell.length_a   1.000
_cell.length_b   1.000
_cell.length_c   1.000
_cell.angle_alpha   90.00
_cell.angle_beta   90.00
_cell.angle_gamma   90.00
#
_symmetry.space_group_name_H-M   'P 1'
#
loop_
_entity.id
_entity.type
_entity.pdbx_description
1 polymer ?
#
loop_
_entity_poly.entity_id
_entity_poly.type
_entity_poly.pdbx_seq_one_letter_code
_entity_poly.pdbx_strand_id
1 'polypeptide(L)'
;TCICILAVDFSIYPRRYAKTENYGYSIMDLGVGLFAISHGLVSSEVRNKQINIKELFFENLILCLLGLIRLILIKYFSYIEHISEYGIHWNFFLTLCFMKLIGYYLLKIIKNLYLLIFLILLFHEFILLKYFQFDNYLIQSSNNIRKNFIDANREGIFSLSGYICLYLIGILIGKFIIYNEYKKKFIYMGIIFFIFMFILCTV
;
A
#
# COMPACT_ATOMS: atom_id res chain seq x y z
N THR A 1 6.25 8.35 9.98
CA THR A 1 5.09 7.45 10.23
C THR A 1 5.22 6.74 11.56
N CYS A 2 6.28 5.99 11.87
CA CYS A 2 6.44 5.33 13.18
C CYS A 2 6.31 6.30 14.37
N ILE A 3 6.95 7.47 14.29
CA ILE A 3 6.81 8.53 15.30
C ILE A 3 5.35 9.01 15.39
N CYS A 4 4.67 9.19 14.27
CA CYS A 4 3.26 9.61 14.24
C CYS A 4 2.31 8.55 14.81
N ILE A 5 2.58 7.27 14.58
CA ILE A 5 1.80 6.14 15.13
C ILE A 5 1.91 6.14 16.65
N LEU A 6 3.11 6.28 17.19
CA LEU A 6 3.29 6.38 18.64
C LEU A 6 2.74 7.70 19.20
N ALA A 7 2.89 8.80 18.46
CA ALA A 7 2.47 10.12 18.92
C ALA A 7 0.94 10.26 19.00
N VAL A 8 0.17 9.53 18.17
CA VAL A 8 -1.31 9.66 18.10
C VAL A 8 -2.03 9.30 19.41
N ASP A 9 -1.38 8.50 20.24
CA ASP A 9 -1.88 8.07 21.55
C ASP A 9 -1.74 9.16 22.62
N PHE A 10 -0.91 10.19 22.37
CA PHE A 10 -0.74 11.32 23.27
C PHE A 10 -1.72 12.44 22.97
N SER A 11 -2.31 13.04 24.00
CA SER A 11 -3.27 14.15 23.89
C SER A 11 -2.69 15.42 23.25
N ILE A 12 -1.36 15.60 23.33
CA ILE A 12 -0.64 16.75 22.79
C ILE A 12 -0.51 16.67 21.26
N TYR A 13 -0.66 15.49 20.66
CA TYR A 13 -0.44 15.31 19.23
C TYR A 13 -1.57 15.95 18.40
N PRO A 14 -1.26 16.84 17.45
CA PRO A 14 -2.27 17.54 16.68
C PRO A 14 -3.00 16.57 15.74
N ARG A 15 -4.32 16.44 15.94
CA ARG A 15 -5.19 15.49 15.22
C ARG A 15 -5.26 15.71 13.71
N ARG A 16 -4.82 16.87 13.19
CA ARG A 16 -4.69 17.13 11.75
C ARG A 16 -3.71 16.20 11.02
N TYR A 17 -2.76 15.57 11.74
CA TYR A 17 -1.81 14.61 11.18
C TYR A 17 -2.17 13.15 11.49
N ALA A 18 -3.25 12.92 12.24
CA ALA A 18 -3.79 11.59 12.46
C ALA A 18 -4.49 11.06 11.19
N LYS A 19 -4.74 9.77 11.17
CA LYS A 19 -5.42 9.06 10.08
C LYS A 19 -6.70 9.78 9.66
N THR A 20 -6.87 10.02 8.36
CA THR A 20 -8.13 10.58 7.84
C THR A 20 -9.09 9.44 7.49
N GLU A 21 -10.36 9.55 7.90
CA GLU A 21 -11.37 8.52 7.62
C GLU A 21 -12.16 8.78 6.33
N ASN A 22 -12.38 10.05 5.96
CA ASN A 22 -13.26 10.42 4.85
C ASN A 22 -12.46 10.91 3.64
N TYR A 23 -11.99 12.16 3.71
CA TYR A 23 -11.32 12.85 2.61
C TYR A 23 -10.08 13.57 3.14
N GLY A 24 -9.06 13.64 2.29
CA GLY A 24 -7.79 14.29 2.59
C GLY A 24 -6.63 13.31 2.64
N TYR A 25 -5.48 13.81 3.06
CA TYR A 25 -4.27 13.04 3.25
C TYR A 25 -3.61 13.47 4.55
N SER A 26 -3.15 12.50 5.34
CA SER A 26 -2.35 12.77 6.55
C SER A 26 -0.96 12.16 6.46
N ILE A 27 -0.07 12.58 7.37
CA ILE A 27 1.28 12.00 7.51
C ILE A 27 1.19 10.52 7.93
N MET A 28 0.13 10.14 8.67
CA MET A 28 -0.12 8.76 9.08
C MET A 28 -0.49 7.88 7.87
N ASP A 29 -1.24 8.42 6.91
CA ASP A 29 -1.70 7.69 5.71
C ASP A 29 -0.58 7.42 4.70
N LEU A 30 0.43 8.30 4.64
CA LEU A 30 1.59 8.14 3.75
C LEU A 30 2.35 6.83 3.96
N GLY A 31 2.35 6.30 5.19
CA GLY A 31 3.17 5.14 5.54
C GLY A 31 2.85 3.92 4.70
N VAL A 32 1.56 3.65 4.51
CA VAL A 32 1.08 2.48 3.80
C VAL A 32 1.45 2.54 2.31
N GLY A 33 1.31 3.71 1.67
CA GLY A 33 1.75 3.93 0.29
C GLY A 33 3.27 3.83 0.12
N LEU A 34 4.04 4.40 1.06
CA LEU A 34 5.50 4.29 1.06
C LEU A 34 5.97 2.85 1.26
N PHE A 35 5.27 2.04 2.06
CA PHE A 35 5.55 0.61 2.17
C PHE A 35 5.36 -0.10 0.82
N ALA A 36 4.28 0.18 0.09
CA ALA A 36 4.06 -0.40 -1.23
C ALA A 36 5.16 -0.02 -2.24
N ILE A 37 5.56 1.26 -2.26
CA ILE A 37 6.68 1.75 -3.09
C ILE A 37 7.98 1.05 -2.69
N SER A 38 8.28 0.97 -1.39
CA SER A 38 9.51 0.34 -0.89
C SER A 38 9.57 -1.14 -1.26
N HIS A 39 8.43 -1.83 -1.23
CA HIS A 39 8.30 -3.23 -1.63
C HIS A 39 8.62 -3.42 -3.12
N GLY A 40 8.16 -2.50 -3.98
CA GLY A 40 8.53 -2.47 -5.40
C GLY A 40 9.99 -2.11 -5.64
N LEU A 41 10.54 -1.18 -4.86
CA LEU A 41 11.93 -0.74 -4.99
C LEU A 41 12.94 -1.85 -4.72
N VAL A 42 12.66 -2.71 -3.74
CA VAL A 42 13.55 -3.84 -3.38
C VAL A 42 13.31 -5.10 -4.21
N SER A 43 12.32 -5.07 -5.09
CA SER A 43 11.87 -6.23 -5.85
C SER A 43 12.96 -6.75 -6.79
N SER A 44 12.88 -8.03 -7.14
CA SER A 44 13.87 -8.70 -8.00
C SER A 44 13.79 -8.24 -9.46
N GLU A 45 12.63 -7.75 -9.88
CA GLU A 45 12.38 -7.17 -11.21
C GLU A 45 13.21 -5.90 -11.44
N VAL A 46 13.56 -5.17 -10.38
CA VAL A 46 14.47 -4.03 -10.44
C VAL A 46 15.88 -4.46 -10.84
N ARG A 47 16.32 -5.63 -10.38
CA ARG A 47 17.66 -6.21 -10.65
C ARG A 47 17.69 -7.06 -11.93
N ASN A 48 16.60 -7.11 -12.70
CA ASN A 48 16.41 -8.02 -13.85
C ASN A 48 16.72 -9.50 -13.50
N LYS A 49 16.58 -9.89 -12.24
CA LYS A 49 16.79 -11.28 -11.81
C LYS A 49 15.53 -12.08 -12.16
N GLN A 50 15.70 -13.16 -12.90
CA GLN A 50 14.60 -14.10 -13.12
C GLN A 50 14.31 -14.83 -11.81
N ILE A 51 13.13 -14.59 -11.26
CA ILE A 51 12.64 -15.25 -10.05
C ILE A 51 12.00 -16.56 -10.46
N ASN A 52 12.33 -17.64 -9.75
CA ASN A 52 11.61 -18.89 -9.92
C ASN A 52 10.22 -18.79 -9.28
N ILE A 53 9.19 -19.43 -9.85
CA ILE A 53 7.82 -19.41 -9.31
C ILE A 53 7.80 -19.92 -7.86
N LYS A 54 8.68 -20.84 -7.50
CA LYS A 54 8.86 -21.33 -6.12
C LYS A 54 9.31 -20.22 -5.16
N GLU A 55 10.28 -19.40 -5.56
CA GLU A 55 10.78 -18.28 -4.74
C GLU A 55 9.68 -17.24 -4.54
N LEU A 56 8.98 -16.87 -5.63
CA LEU A 56 7.81 -15.98 -5.57
C LEU A 56 6.72 -16.53 -4.64
N PHE A 57 6.47 -17.84 -4.70
CA PHE A 57 5.47 -18.48 -3.85
C PHE A 57 5.87 -18.42 -2.37
N PHE A 58 7.11 -18.75 -2.02
CA PHE A 58 7.57 -18.70 -0.62
C PHE A 58 7.53 -17.28 -0.04
N GLU A 59 7.96 -16.27 -0.80
CA GLU A 59 7.91 -14.87 -0.36
C GLU A 59 6.47 -14.41 -0.08
N ASN A 60 5.53 -14.78 -0.95
CA ASN A 60 4.11 -14.44 -0.78
C ASN A 60 3.42 -15.30 0.29
N LEU A 61 3.87 -16.54 0.50
CA LEU A 61 3.33 -17.43 1.51
C LEU A 61 3.56 -16.88 2.92
N ILE A 62 4.73 -16.29 3.19
CA ILE A 62 5.00 -15.63 4.48
C ILE A 62 4.02 -14.47 4.72
N LEU A 63 3.81 -13.61 3.73
CA LEU A 63 2.86 -12.49 3.84
C LEU A 63 1.42 -12.98 4.01
N CYS A 64 1.04 -14.03 3.28
CA CYS A 64 -0.28 -14.64 3.40
C CYS A 64 -0.51 -15.22 4.80
N LEU A 65 0.46 -15.95 5.34
CA LEU A 65 0.40 -16.50 6.69
C LEU A 65 0.29 -15.42 7.75
N LEU A 66 1.08 -14.35 7.67
CA LEU A 66 0.97 -13.20 8.58
C LEU A 66 -0.43 -12.57 8.52
N GLY A 67 -1.00 -12.45 7.31
CA GLY A 67 -2.36 -11.97 7.11
C GLY A 67 -3.41 -12.87 7.78
N LEU A 68 -3.29 -14.19 7.62
CA LEU A 68 -4.20 -15.16 8.22
C LEU A 68 -4.08 -15.21 9.75
N ILE A 69 -2.86 -15.23 10.27
CA ILE A 69 -2.59 -15.20 11.72
C ILE A 69 -3.20 -13.94 12.33
N ARG A 70 -2.98 -12.76 11.73
CA ARG A 70 -3.60 -11.51 12.19
C ARG A 70 -5.12 -11.63 12.26
N LEU A 71 -5.76 -12.16 11.21
CA LEU A 71 -7.21 -12.33 11.17
C LEU A 71 -7.71 -13.25 12.30
N ILE A 72 -7.05 -14.40 12.49
CA ILE A 72 -7.41 -15.36 13.53
C ILE A 72 -7.27 -14.72 14.92
N LEU A 73 -6.16 -14.04 15.19
CA LEU A 73 -5.89 -13.40 16.48
C LEU A 73 -6.91 -12.28 16.78
N ILE A 74 -7.20 -11.41 15.82
CA ILE A 74 -8.18 -10.32 16.03
C ILE A 74 -9.56 -10.88 16.35
N LYS A 75 -9.99 -11.92 15.62
CA LYS A 75 -11.28 -12.58 15.89
C LYS A 75 -11.29 -13.31 17.23
N TYR A 76 -10.19 -13.98 17.59
CA TYR A 76 -10.07 -14.71 18.85
C TYR A 76 -10.10 -13.77 20.06
N PHE A 77 -9.40 -12.65 20.00
CA PHE A 77 -9.34 -11.66 21.08
C PHE A 77 -10.48 -10.62 21.04
N SER A 78 -11.39 -10.71 20.06
CA SER A 78 -12.48 -9.74 19.86
C SER A 78 -12.00 -8.28 19.86
N TYR A 79 -10.81 -8.02 19.29
CA TYR A 79 -10.24 -6.69 19.25
C TYR A 79 -11.00 -5.80 18.25
N ILE A 80 -11.13 -4.51 18.56
CA ILE A 80 -11.87 -3.56 17.71
C ILE A 80 -11.12 -3.40 16.38
N GLU A 81 -11.78 -3.79 15.28
CA GLU A 81 -11.24 -3.64 13.94
C GLU A 81 -11.87 -2.45 13.22
N HIS A 82 -11.03 -1.64 12.58
CA HIS A 82 -11.47 -0.57 11.70
C HIS A 82 -11.84 -1.16 10.34
N ILE A 83 -13.09 -1.58 10.21
CA ILE A 83 -13.63 -2.23 8.99
C ILE A 83 -13.52 -1.30 7.77
N SER A 84 -13.55 0.02 7.97
CA SER A 84 -13.40 1.04 6.93
C SER A 84 -12.03 1.03 6.24
N GLU A 85 -11.01 0.39 6.81
CA GLU A 85 -9.66 0.40 6.22
C GLU A 85 -9.51 -0.61 5.08
N TYR A 86 -9.88 -1.87 5.33
CA TYR A 86 -9.67 -2.98 4.39
C TYR A 86 -10.89 -3.88 4.26
N GLY A 87 -11.82 -3.84 5.22
CA GLY A 87 -12.95 -4.75 5.34
C GLY A 87 -12.83 -5.72 6.52
N ILE A 88 -13.74 -6.69 6.58
CA ILE A 88 -13.92 -7.59 7.74
C ILE A 88 -12.88 -8.73 7.74
N HIS A 89 -12.46 -9.21 6.57
CA HIS A 89 -11.56 -10.36 6.43
C HIS A 89 -10.26 -10.01 5.72
N TRP A 90 -10.16 -8.80 5.20
CA TRP A 90 -8.99 -8.34 4.48
C TRP A 90 -8.10 -7.50 5.39
N ASN A 91 -6.80 -7.54 5.14
CA ASN A 91 -5.85 -6.72 5.86
C ASN A 91 -4.67 -6.32 4.98
N PHE A 92 -3.82 -5.45 5.52
CA PHE A 92 -2.67 -4.91 4.81
C PHE A 92 -1.65 -5.98 4.35
N PHE A 93 -1.48 -7.08 5.08
CA PHE A 93 -0.56 -8.14 4.66
C PHE A 93 -1.10 -8.89 3.44
N LEU A 94 -2.41 -9.13 3.39
CA LEU A 94 -3.08 -9.67 2.22
C LEU A 94 -2.99 -8.71 1.03
N THR A 95 -3.20 -7.39 1.22
CA THR A 95 -3.01 -6.43 0.13
C THR A 95 -1.59 -6.49 -0.45
N LEU A 96 -0.55 -6.56 0.40
CA LEU A 96 0.84 -6.65 -0.05
C LEU A 96 1.12 -7.95 -0.84
N CYS A 97 0.57 -9.07 -0.36
CA CYS A 97 0.70 -10.37 -1.01
C CYS A 97 0.10 -10.35 -2.43
N PHE A 98 -1.17 -9.94 -2.55
CA PHE A 98 -1.86 -9.87 -3.84
C PHE A 98 -1.24 -8.82 -4.77
N MET A 99 -0.85 -7.67 -4.23
CA MET A 99 -0.16 -6.61 -4.99
C MET A 99 1.09 -7.14 -5.69
N LYS A 100 1.96 -7.87 -4.98
CA LYS A 100 3.19 -8.44 -5.56
C LYS A 100 2.89 -9.53 -6.59
N LEU A 101 1.98 -10.45 -6.27
CA LEU A 101 1.57 -11.52 -7.19
C LEU A 101 1.04 -10.95 -8.50
N ILE A 102 0.06 -10.05 -8.42
CA ILE A 102 -0.56 -9.44 -9.60
C ILE A 102 0.45 -8.60 -10.37
N GLY A 103 1.26 -7.79 -9.66
CA GLY A 103 2.31 -6.97 -10.28
C GLY A 103 3.32 -7.80 -11.08
N TYR A 104 3.77 -8.94 -10.53
CA TYR A 104 4.67 -9.87 -11.23
C TYR A 104 4.04 -10.42 -12.53
N TYR A 105 2.80 -10.91 -12.46
CA TYR A 105 2.12 -11.45 -13.64
C TYR A 105 1.86 -10.37 -14.70
N LEU A 106 1.46 -9.17 -14.29
CA LEU A 106 1.24 -8.04 -15.20
C LEU A 106 2.52 -7.64 -15.94
N LEU A 107 3.66 -7.59 -15.26
CA LEU A 107 4.96 -7.32 -15.88
C LEU A 107 5.40 -8.40 -16.88
N LYS A 108 4.94 -9.64 -16.69
CA LYS A 108 5.17 -10.73 -17.65
C LYS A 108 4.37 -10.56 -18.94
N ILE A 109 3.16 -10.00 -18.84
CA ILE A 109 2.27 -9.73 -19.98
C ILE A 109 2.72 -8.46 -20.71
N ILE A 110 2.84 -7.34 -19.99
CA ILE A 110 3.21 -6.03 -20.53
C ILE A 110 4.61 -5.68 -20.01
N LYS A 111 5.62 -5.86 -20.87
CA LYS A 111 7.01 -5.55 -20.54
C LYS A 111 7.29 -4.05 -20.43
N ASN A 112 6.53 -3.22 -21.15
CA ASN A 112 6.69 -1.77 -21.09
C ASN A 112 6.05 -1.24 -19.79
N LEU A 113 6.91 -0.90 -18.83
CA LEU A 113 6.51 -0.55 -17.48
C LEU A 113 5.72 0.79 -17.43
N TYR A 114 6.11 1.78 -18.24
CA TYR A 114 5.39 3.05 -18.32
C TYR A 114 3.97 2.87 -18.84
N LEU A 115 3.82 2.07 -19.91
CA LEU A 115 2.50 1.75 -20.47
C LEU A 115 1.64 1.01 -19.44
N LEU A 116 2.23 0.04 -18.73
CA LEU A 116 1.51 -0.73 -17.71
C LEU A 116 1.00 0.17 -16.57
N ILE A 117 1.83 1.07 -16.05
CA ILE A 117 1.43 2.04 -15.01
C ILE A 117 0.29 2.92 -15.51
N PHE A 118 0.43 3.47 -16.72
CA PHE A 118 -0.60 4.33 -17.31
C PHE A 118 -1.94 3.60 -17.45
N LEU A 119 -1.94 2.35 -17.94
CA LEU A 119 -3.16 1.54 -18.07
C LEU A 119 -3.81 1.24 -16.71
N ILE A 120 -3.00 0.91 -15.69
CA ILE A 120 -3.53 0.63 -14.34
C ILE A 120 -4.08 1.89 -13.69
N LEU A 121 -3.41 3.04 -13.87
CA LEU A 121 -3.92 4.33 -13.39
C LEU A 121 -5.23 4.69 -14.05
N LEU A 122 -5.33 4.56 -15.38
CA LEU A 122 -6.58 4.79 -16.09
C LEU A 122 -7.68 3.84 -15.62
N PHE A 123 -7.36 2.56 -15.39
CA PHE A 123 -8.31 1.59 -14.87
C PHE A 123 -8.77 1.94 -13.45
N HIS A 124 -7.85 2.35 -12.57
CA HIS A 124 -8.16 2.78 -11.22
C HIS A 124 -9.05 4.02 -11.20
N GLU A 125 -8.67 5.05 -11.96
CA GLU A 125 -9.44 6.29 -12.10
C GLU A 125 -10.81 6.02 -12.72
N PHE A 126 -10.89 5.11 -13.70
CA PHE A 126 -12.17 4.70 -14.28
C PHE A 126 -13.06 3.99 -13.26
N ILE A 127 -12.52 3.15 -12.37
CA ILE A 127 -13.28 2.54 -11.27
C ILE A 127 -13.80 3.62 -10.32
N LEU A 128 -12.96 4.60 -9.95
CA LEU A 128 -13.37 5.68 -9.06
C LEU A 128 -14.45 6.57 -9.72
N LEU A 129 -14.25 6.98 -10.98
CA LEU A 129 -15.13 7.91 -11.69
C LEU A 129 -16.43 7.28 -12.19
N LYS A 130 -16.39 6.09 -12.81
CA LYS A 130 -17.58 5.43 -13.36
C LYS A 130 -18.55 5.02 -12.26
N TYR A 131 -18.04 4.87 -11.05
CA TYR A 131 -18.83 4.76 -9.85
C TYR A 131 -18.71 6.07 -9.06
N PHE A 132 -19.27 7.18 -9.53
CA PHE A 132 -19.49 8.37 -8.66
C PHE A 132 -20.38 8.04 -7.43
N GLN A 133 -21.04 6.88 -7.46
CA GLN A 133 -21.71 6.23 -6.32
C GLN A 133 -20.77 5.33 -5.48
N PHE A 134 -19.53 5.06 -5.90
CA PHE A 134 -18.55 4.24 -5.17
C PHE A 134 -18.04 4.97 -3.94
N ASP A 135 -17.72 6.26 -4.06
CA ASP A 135 -17.29 7.04 -2.90
C ASP A 135 -18.42 7.06 -1.86
N ASN A 136 -19.67 7.27 -2.29
CA ASN A 136 -20.84 7.11 -1.42
C ASN A 136 -21.06 5.65 -0.98
N TYR A 137 -20.78 4.64 -1.80
CA TYR A 137 -20.91 3.23 -1.43
C TYR A 137 -19.78 2.77 -0.50
N LEU A 138 -18.62 3.43 -0.48
CA LEU A 138 -17.53 3.19 0.47
C LEU A 138 -17.77 3.96 1.77
N ILE A 139 -18.28 5.20 1.70
CA ILE A 139 -18.47 6.11 2.85
C ILE A 139 -19.82 5.91 3.56
N GLN A 140 -20.92 5.78 2.81
CA GLN A 140 -22.30 5.70 3.34
C GLN A 140 -22.69 4.29 3.82
N SER A 141 -21.84 3.32 3.57
CA SER A 141 -22.07 1.90 3.87
C SER A 141 -21.52 1.45 5.23
N SER A 142 -20.93 2.34 6.02
CA SER A 142 -20.74 2.14 7.46
C SER A 142 -22.08 1.77 8.16
N ASN A 143 -23.21 2.20 7.58
CA ASN A 143 -24.56 1.94 8.09
C ASN A 143 -25.34 0.82 7.35
N ASN A 144 -24.82 0.27 6.25
CA ASN A 144 -25.52 -0.77 5.48
C ASN A 144 -25.00 -2.18 5.80
N ILE A 145 -25.91 -3.13 5.90
CA ILE A 145 -25.61 -4.56 6.09
C ILE A 145 -24.75 -5.04 4.91
N ARG A 146 -23.48 -5.37 5.16
CA ARG A 146 -22.57 -6.00 4.18
C ARG A 146 -23.13 -7.35 3.78
N LYS A 147 -23.52 -7.54 2.51
CA LYS A 147 -24.30 -8.72 2.08
C LYS A 147 -23.44 -9.87 1.56
N ASN A 148 -22.37 -9.54 0.83
CA ASN A 148 -21.53 -10.49 0.11
C ASN A 148 -20.07 -10.42 0.58
N PHE A 149 -19.26 -11.45 0.31
CA PHE A 149 -17.83 -11.44 0.66
C PHE A 149 -17.04 -10.30 0.02
N ILE A 150 -17.36 -9.95 -1.24
CA ILE A 150 -16.74 -8.82 -1.94
C ILE A 150 -17.15 -7.50 -1.29
N ASP A 151 -18.43 -7.36 -0.92
CA ASP A 151 -18.97 -6.19 -0.21
C ASP A 151 -18.39 -6.06 1.22
N ALA A 152 -18.07 -7.20 1.85
CA ALA A 152 -17.41 -7.27 3.14
C ALA A 152 -15.94 -6.81 3.12
N ASN A 153 -15.28 -6.87 1.96
CA ASN A 153 -13.84 -6.61 1.79
C ASN A 153 -13.54 -5.62 0.67
N ARG A 154 -14.54 -4.85 0.25
CA ARG A 154 -14.45 -3.98 -0.93
C ARG A 154 -13.32 -2.96 -0.76
N GLU A 155 -13.14 -2.39 0.42
CA GLU A 155 -12.15 -1.36 0.69
C GLU A 155 -10.74 -1.89 0.34
N GLY A 156 -10.42 -3.09 0.81
CA GLY A 156 -9.17 -3.79 0.50
C GLY A 156 -9.06 -4.23 -0.96
N ILE A 157 -10.13 -4.73 -1.57
CA ILE A 157 -10.10 -5.25 -2.95
C ILE A 157 -9.94 -4.13 -3.98
N PHE A 158 -10.72 -3.06 -3.87
CA PHE A 158 -10.66 -1.97 -4.85
C PHE A 158 -9.39 -1.14 -4.71
N SER A 159 -8.86 -0.98 -3.49
CA SER A 159 -7.58 -0.33 -3.25
C SER A 159 -6.37 -1.10 -3.84
N LEU A 160 -6.48 -2.41 -4.12
CA LEU A 160 -5.40 -3.20 -4.74
C LEU A 160 -4.87 -2.57 -6.03
N SER A 161 -5.76 -2.05 -6.88
CA SER A 161 -5.36 -1.44 -8.15
C SER A 161 -4.42 -0.24 -7.95
N GLY A 162 -4.73 0.64 -7.00
CA GLY A 162 -3.87 1.74 -6.59
C GLY A 162 -2.54 1.26 -5.99
N TYR A 163 -2.58 0.23 -5.13
CA TYR A 163 -1.37 -0.37 -4.55
C TYR A 163 -0.45 -0.97 -5.61
N ILE A 164 -0.98 -1.67 -6.62
CA ILE A 164 -0.20 -2.22 -7.73
C ILE A 164 0.48 -1.08 -8.49
N CYS A 165 -0.19 0.04 -8.71
CA CYS A 165 0.43 1.21 -9.33
C CYS A 165 1.62 1.73 -8.51
N LEU A 166 1.45 1.92 -7.20
CA LEU A 166 2.53 2.34 -6.29
C LEU A 166 3.70 1.37 -6.29
N TYR A 167 3.42 0.06 -6.30
CA TYR A 167 4.43 -0.98 -6.41
C TYR A 167 5.24 -0.88 -7.72
N LEU A 168 4.55 -0.72 -8.86
CA LEU A 168 5.21 -0.57 -10.16
C LEU A 168 6.03 0.73 -10.26
N ILE A 169 5.53 1.83 -9.69
CA ILE A 169 6.30 3.08 -9.54
C ILE A 169 7.56 2.82 -8.70
N GLY A 170 7.45 2.05 -7.61
CA GLY A 170 8.60 1.60 -6.82
C GLY A 170 9.64 0.87 -7.67
N ILE A 171 9.20 -0.02 -8.58
CA ILE A 171 10.10 -0.71 -9.52
C ILE A 171 10.76 0.27 -10.49
N LEU A 172 10.03 1.26 -11.03
CA LEU A 172 10.64 2.30 -11.88
C LEU A 172 11.72 3.07 -11.15
N ILE A 173 11.41 3.55 -9.95
CA ILE A 173 12.34 4.29 -9.10
C ILE A 173 13.56 3.42 -8.81
N GLY A 174 13.35 2.14 -8.45
CA GLY A 174 14.43 1.19 -8.23
C GLY A 174 15.32 1.01 -9.46
N LYS A 175 14.74 0.84 -10.66
CA LYS A 175 15.51 0.71 -11.91
C LYS A 175 16.31 1.98 -12.22
N PHE A 176 15.71 3.15 -12.00
CA PHE A 176 16.40 4.43 -12.17
C PHE A 176 17.58 4.58 -11.22
N ILE A 177 17.42 4.20 -9.95
CA ILE A 177 18.48 4.27 -8.92
C ILE A 177 19.62 3.27 -9.21
N ILE A 178 19.33 2.07 -9.73
CA ILE A 178 20.39 1.09 -10.06
C ILE A 178 21.10 1.48 -11.35
N TYR A 179 20.37 1.93 -12.37
CA TYR A 179 20.92 2.25 -13.69
C TYR A 179 21.87 3.45 -13.64
N ASN A 180 21.50 4.48 -12.89
CA ASN A 180 22.38 5.60 -12.63
C ASN A 180 23.25 5.25 -11.41
N GLU A 181 24.56 5.08 -11.57
CA GLU A 181 25.53 4.77 -10.50
C GLU A 181 25.64 5.82 -9.36
N TYR A 182 24.60 6.61 -9.11
CA TYR A 182 24.45 7.60 -8.05
C TYR A 182 24.00 7.01 -6.71
N LYS A 183 24.32 5.74 -6.43
CA LYS A 183 24.01 5.09 -5.15
C LYS A 183 24.46 5.94 -3.95
N LYS A 184 25.62 6.59 -4.08
CA LYS A 184 26.14 7.56 -3.08
C LYS A 184 25.29 8.83 -2.99
N LYS A 185 24.96 9.49 -4.11
CA LYS A 185 24.15 10.73 -4.12
C LYS A 185 22.72 10.50 -3.60
N PHE A 186 22.11 9.35 -3.90
CA PHE A 186 20.79 9.01 -3.37
C PHE A 186 20.81 8.81 -1.85
N ILE A 187 21.83 8.13 -1.33
CA ILE A 187 22.04 8.01 0.12
C ILE A 187 22.25 9.39 0.76
N TYR A 188 23.07 10.25 0.16
CA TYR A 188 23.25 11.63 0.64
C TYR A 188 21.96 12.44 0.63
N MET A 189 21.16 12.37 -0.45
CA MET A 189 19.85 13.02 -0.54
C MET A 189 18.87 12.47 0.50
N GLY A 190 18.85 11.15 0.72
CA GLY A 190 18.02 10.51 1.75
C GLY A 190 18.40 10.95 3.17
N ILE A 191 19.71 11.06 3.46
CA ILE A 191 20.23 11.57 4.74
C ILE A 191 19.86 13.04 4.92
N ILE A 192 20.06 13.89 3.90
CA ILE A 192 19.70 15.31 3.94
C ILE A 192 18.19 15.48 4.15
N PHE A 193 17.36 14.69 3.47
CA PHE A 193 15.92 14.68 3.66
C PHE A 193 15.53 14.26 5.08
N PHE A 194 16.18 13.23 5.64
CA PHE A 194 15.95 12.81 7.03
C PHE A 194 16.33 13.89 8.04
N ILE A 195 17.47 14.55 7.85
CA ILE A 195 17.93 15.67 8.68
C ILE A 195 16.94 16.84 8.58
N PHE A 196 16.50 17.19 7.37
CA PHE A 196 15.55 18.27 7.14
C PHE A 196 14.20 17.98 7.81
N MET A 197 13.70 16.75 7.70
CA MET A 197 12.48 16.31 8.39
C MET A 197 12.64 16.32 9.91
N PHE A 198 13.82 15.98 10.44
CA PHE A 198 14.10 16.05 11.88
C PHE A 198 14.02 17.50 12.38
N ILE A 199 14.62 18.44 11.63
CA ILE A 199 14.58 19.88 11.95
C ILE A 199 13.15 20.41 11.91
N LEU A 200 12.36 20.00 10.91
CA LEU A 200 10.95 20.38 10.77
C LEU A 200 10.03 19.80 11.86
N CYS A 201 10.41 18.69 12.49
CA CYS A 201 9.67 18.12 13.62
C CYS A 201 10.07 18.70 14.98
N THR A 202 11.21 19.41 15.07
CA THR A 202 11.68 20.06 16.29
C THR A 202 11.23 21.53 16.44
N VAL A 203 10.54 22.08 15.43
CA VAL A 203 9.91 23.41 15.43
C VAL A 203 8.40 23.24 15.41
#